data_AF-A0A8S2TW89-F1
#
_entry.id   AF-A0A8S2TW89-F1
#
_cell.length_a   1.000
_cell.length_b   1.000
_cell.length_c   1.000
_cell.angle_alpha   90.00
_cell.angle_beta   90.00
_cell.angle_gamma   90.00
#
_symmetry.space_group_name_H-M   'P 1'
#
loop_
_entity.id
_entity.type
_entity.pdbx_description
1 polymer ?
#
loop_
_entity_poly.entity_id
_entity_poly.type
_entity_poly.pdbx_seq_one_letter_code
_entity_poly.pdbx_strand_id
1 'polypeptide(L)'
;SVTSLAFVAFQCSFATITPALISGAVVGRMKLIPYMIFIFVWTTVCYDPLARWVSFNGGWLHKMGVLDFSGGLIVHLSSGISGLVAAIILGSRVQFDPDAVNIGQT
;
A
#
# COMPACT_ATOMS: atom_id res chain seq x y z
N SER A 1 -31.43 -6.74 3.22
CA SER A 1 -30.52 -5.57 3.12
C SER A 1 -29.23 -5.93 3.84
N VAL A 2 -28.07 -5.68 3.24
CA VAL A 2 -26.81 -5.83 3.97
C VAL A 2 -26.77 -4.74 5.03
N THR A 3 -26.54 -5.10 6.29
CA THR A 3 -26.38 -4.11 7.37
C THR A 3 -25.24 -3.17 7.00
N SER A 4 -25.41 -1.85 7.18
CA SER A 4 -24.39 -0.85 6.83
C SER A 4 -23.01 -1.17 7.42
N LEU A 5 -23.01 -1.77 8.62
CA LEU A 5 -21.80 -2.27 9.31
C LEU A 5 -21.05 -3.36 8.52
N ALA A 6 -21.75 -4.27 7.87
CA ALA A 6 -21.14 -5.31 7.04
C ALA A 6 -20.55 -4.74 5.74
N PHE A 7 -21.19 -3.72 5.16
CA PHE A 7 -20.63 -3.01 4.00
C PHE A 7 -19.37 -2.22 4.36
N VAL A 8 -19.37 -1.54 5.52
CA VAL A 8 -18.17 -0.85 6.03
C VAL A 8 -17.04 -1.84 6.33
N ALA A 9 -17.33 -2.97 6.97
CA ALA A 9 -16.34 -4.00 7.25
C ALA A 9 -15.72 -4.56 5.96
N PHE A 10 -16.55 -4.81 4.93
CA PHE A 10 -16.08 -5.26 3.62
C PHE A 10 -15.12 -4.25 2.98
N GLN A 11 -15.45 -2.96 2.97
CA GLN A 11 -14.55 -1.92 2.43
C GLN A 11 -13.27 -1.74 3.26
N CYS A 12 -13.35 -1.95 4.57
CA CYS A 12 -12.19 -1.88 5.47
C CYS A 12 -11.17 -3.00 5.20
N SER A 13 -11.61 -4.17 4.73
CA SER A 13 -10.70 -5.25 4.33
C SER A 13 -9.78 -4.85 3.16
N PHE A 14 -10.32 -4.18 2.14
CA PHE A 14 -9.53 -3.63 1.02
C PHE A 14 -8.60 -2.50 1.48
N ALA A 15 -9.06 -1.66 2.40
CA ALA A 15 -8.24 -0.60 2.97
C ALA A 15 -7.04 -1.16 3.74
N THR A 16 -7.22 -2.31 4.40
CA THR A 16 -6.17 -2.93 5.23
C THR A 16 -5.16 -3.73 4.39
N ILE A 17 -5.58 -4.34 3.28
CA ILE A 17 -4.67 -5.17 2.46
C ILE A 17 -3.64 -4.32 1.69
N THR A 18 -3.98 -3.08 1.34
CA THR A 18 -3.13 -2.15 0.60
C THR A 18 -1.82 -1.80 1.35
N PRO A 19 -1.86 -1.37 2.62
CA PRO A 19 -0.64 -1.21 3.41
C PRO A 19 0.03 -2.54 3.73
N ALA A 20 -0.69 -3.66 3.81
CA ALA A 20 -0.03 -4.97 3.94
C ALA A 20 0.85 -5.27 2.70
N LEU A 21 0.38 -4.94 1.49
CA LEU A 21 1.15 -5.10 0.26
C LEU A 21 2.36 -4.14 0.20
N ILE A 22 2.18 -2.87 0.58
CA ILE A 22 3.29 -1.90 0.62
C ILE A 22 4.37 -2.34 1.62
N SER A 23 3.98 -2.97 2.74
CA SER A 23 4.93 -3.48 3.75
C SER A 23 5.92 -4.47 3.15
N GLY A 24 5.47 -5.33 2.23
CA GLY A 24 6.31 -6.32 1.57
C GLY A 24 7.40 -5.67 0.69
N ALA A 25 7.13 -4.49 0.13
CA ALA A 25 8.11 -3.77 -0.69
C ALA A 25 9.23 -3.11 0.16
N VAL A 26 8.90 -2.69 1.38
CA VAL A 26 9.80 -1.94 2.27
C VAL A 26 10.37 -2.76 3.43
N VAL A 27 10.02 -4.06 3.52
CA VAL A 27 10.50 -4.96 4.57
C VAL A 27 12.04 -4.97 4.62
N GLY A 28 12.59 -4.73 5.81
CA GLY A 28 14.05 -4.65 6.03
C GLY A 28 14.73 -3.37 5.54
N ARG A 29 13.97 -2.38 5.04
CA ARG A 29 14.49 -1.07 4.59
C ARG A 29 13.97 0.12 5.42
N MET A 30 12.85 -0.04 6.13
CA MET A 30 12.26 0.98 7.02
C MET A 30 12.12 0.49 8.46
N LYS A 31 12.25 1.41 9.43
CA LYS A 31 11.86 1.18 10.83
C LYS A 31 10.33 1.19 10.94
N LEU A 32 9.80 0.45 11.93
CA LEU A 32 8.36 0.27 12.13
C LEU A 32 7.60 1.58 12.41
N ILE A 33 8.16 2.47 13.24
CA ILE A 33 7.50 3.73 13.61
C ILE A 33 7.31 4.66 12.39
N PRO A 34 8.35 4.99 11.59
CA PRO A 34 8.18 5.73 10.34
C PRO A 34 7.19 5.06 9.37
N TYR A 35 7.18 3.73 9.33
CA TYR A 35 6.28 2.97 8.48
C TYR A 35 4.79 3.12 8.89
N MET A 36 4.50 3.10 10.19
CA MET A 36 3.14 3.33 10.70
C MET A 36 2.62 4.73 10.35
N ILE A 37 3.47 5.76 10.51
CA ILE A 37 3.12 7.14 10.15
C ILE A 37 2.88 7.24 8.63
N PHE A 38 3.76 6.63 7.84
CA PHE A 38 3.61 6.58 6.39
C PHE A 38 2.28 5.95 5.97
N ILE A 39 1.92 4.78 6.49
CA ILE A 39 0.64 4.13 6.18
C ILE A 39 -0.52 5.02 6.58
N PHE A 40 -0.48 5.61 7.79
CA PHE A 40 -1.58 6.44 8.27
C PHE A 40 -1.86 7.60 7.30
N VAL A 41 -0.81 8.35 6.95
CA VAL A 41 -0.88 9.47 5.99
C VAL A 41 -1.29 8.98 4.60
N TRP A 42 -0.73 7.86 4.15
CA TRP A 42 -1.03 7.29 2.84
C TRP A 42 -2.50 6.88 2.71
N THR A 43 -3.08 6.26 3.75
CA THR A 43 -4.50 5.90 3.77
C THR A 43 -5.39 7.15 3.70
N THR A 44 -5.04 8.21 4.44
CA THR A 44 -5.88 9.44 4.43
C THR A 44 -5.76 10.23 3.13
N VAL A 45 -4.55 10.33 2.56
CA VAL A 45 -4.28 11.24 1.43
C VAL A 45 -4.39 10.54 0.08
N CYS A 46 -4.11 9.23 0.01
CA CYS A 46 -4.16 8.47 -1.24
C CYS A 46 -5.40 7.57 -1.29
N TYR A 47 -5.61 6.72 -0.27
CA TYR A 47 -6.68 5.71 -0.32
C TYR A 47 -8.08 6.33 -0.29
N ASP A 48 -8.36 7.24 0.65
CA ASP A 48 -9.70 7.84 0.79
C ASP A 48 -10.15 8.60 -0.49
N PRO A 49 -9.29 9.42 -1.14
CA PRO A 49 -9.65 10.05 -2.41
C PRO A 49 -9.83 9.06 -3.56
N LEU A 50 -8.95 8.05 -3.69
CA LEU A 50 -9.06 7.02 -4.73
C LEU A 50 -10.36 6.23 -4.59
N ALA A 51 -10.71 5.84 -3.36
CA ALA A 51 -11.96 5.18 -3.06
C ALA A 51 -13.17 6.06 -3.44
N ARG A 52 -13.12 7.37 -3.15
CA ARG A 52 -14.18 8.31 -3.54
C ARG A 52 -14.30 8.48 -5.06
N TRP A 53 -13.19 8.51 -5.79
CA TRP A 53 -13.18 8.72 -7.25
C TRP A 53 -13.76 7.55 -8.03
N VAL A 54 -13.55 6.34 -7.54
CA VAL A 54 -14.00 5.09 -8.17
C VAL A 54 -15.38 4.66 -7.64
N SER A 55 -15.81 5.18 -6.48
CA SER A 55 -17.09 4.81 -5.87
C SER A 55 -18.28 5.07 -6.79
N PHE A 56 -19.21 4.11 -6.77
CA PHE A 56 -20.50 4.11 -7.46
C PHE A 56 -21.37 5.35 -7.14
N ASN A 57 -21.15 6.04 -6.02
CA ASN A 57 -21.97 7.17 -5.58
C ASN A 57 -21.44 8.54 -6.08
N GLY A 58 -21.10 8.63 -7.37
CA GLY A 58 -20.76 9.90 -8.02
C GLY A 58 -19.27 10.21 -8.17
N GLY A 59 -18.40 9.22 -8.00
CA GLY A 59 -16.98 9.33 -8.36
C GLY A 59 -16.78 9.65 -9.85
N TRP A 60 -15.89 10.58 -10.17
CA TRP A 60 -15.67 11.02 -11.55
C TRP A 60 -15.08 9.93 -12.45
N LEU A 61 -14.24 9.04 -11.91
CA LEU A 61 -13.71 7.87 -12.63
C LEU A 61 -14.84 6.88 -12.96
N HIS A 62 -15.76 6.68 -12.02
CA HIS A 62 -16.95 5.86 -12.26
C HIS A 62 -17.81 6.44 -13.39
N LYS A 63 -17.99 7.77 -13.43
CA LYS A 63 -18.71 8.47 -14.51
C LYS A 63 -18.02 8.36 -15.87
N MET A 64 -16.70 8.20 -15.90
CA MET A 64 -15.92 7.99 -17.13
C MET A 64 -15.96 6.53 -17.63
N GLY A 65 -16.71 5.65 -16.97
CA GLY A 65 -16.84 4.24 -17.38
C GLY A 65 -15.74 3.33 -16.83
N VAL A 66 -14.91 3.80 -15.89
CA VAL A 66 -13.94 2.95 -15.20
C VAL A 66 -14.69 2.02 -14.25
N LEU A 67 -14.68 0.74 -14.58
CA LEU A 67 -15.29 -0.33 -13.80
C LEU A 67 -14.23 -0.99 -12.93
N ASP A 68 -14.19 -0.61 -11.64
CA ASP A 68 -13.42 -1.32 -10.63
C ASP A 68 -14.39 -2.07 -9.69
N PHE A 69 -14.70 -3.32 -10.06
CA PHE A 69 -15.67 -4.15 -9.33
C PHE A 69 -15.12 -4.71 -8.01
N SER A 70 -13.81 -4.96 -7.93
CA SER A 70 -13.16 -5.65 -6.80
C SER A 70 -12.11 -4.79 -6.09
N GLY A 71 -12.00 -3.51 -6.43
CA GLY A 71 -10.94 -2.66 -5.91
C GLY A 71 -9.56 -3.03 -6.47
N GLY A 72 -9.49 -3.68 -7.63
CA GLY A 72 -8.22 -4.07 -8.26
C GLY A 72 -7.34 -2.85 -8.56
N LEU A 73 -7.96 -1.75 -8.98
CA LEU A 73 -7.27 -0.51 -9.34
C LEU A 73 -6.88 0.27 -8.07
N ILE A 74 -7.78 0.38 -7.09
CA ILE A 74 -7.50 1.05 -5.82
C ILE A 74 -6.46 0.28 -5.00
N VAL A 75 -6.48 -1.04 -4.98
CA VAL A 75 -5.62 -1.85 -4.11
C VAL A 75 -4.30 -2.18 -4.80
N HIS A 76 -4.33 -2.90 -5.93
CA HIS A 76 -3.11 -3.51 -6.50
C HIS A 76 -2.25 -2.49 -7.22
N LEU A 77 -2.86 -1.62 -8.04
CA LEU A 77 -2.11 -0.62 -8.79
C LEU A 77 -1.53 0.42 -7.84
N SER A 78 -2.32 0.94 -6.90
CA SER A 78 -1.85 1.96 -5.96
C SER A 78 -0.77 1.41 -5.02
N SER A 79 -0.91 0.18 -4.49
CA SER A 79 0.13 -0.45 -3.67
C SER A 79 1.38 -0.75 -4.47
N GLY A 80 1.22 -1.19 -5.73
CA GLY A 80 2.33 -1.51 -6.62
C GLY A 80 3.19 -0.28 -6.92
N ILE A 81 2.55 0.83 -7.30
CA ILE A 81 3.25 2.11 -7.54
C ILE A 81 3.87 2.63 -6.24
N SER A 82 3.14 2.60 -5.13
CA SER A 82 3.66 3.07 -3.84
C SER A 82 4.85 2.25 -3.36
N GLY A 83 4.80 0.92 -3.53
CA GLY A 83 5.91 0.01 -3.21
C GLY A 83 7.12 0.24 -4.12
N LEU A 84 6.90 0.49 -5.42
CA LEU A 84 7.97 0.81 -6.36
C LEU A 84 8.65 2.14 -6.01
N VAL A 85 7.87 3.20 -5.78
CA VAL A 85 8.38 4.51 -5.38
C VAL A 85 9.13 4.42 -4.06
N ALA A 86 8.57 3.71 -3.07
CA ALA A 86 9.24 3.50 -1.79
C ALA A 86 10.56 2.73 -1.97
N ALA A 87 10.60 1.69 -2.82
CA ALA A 87 11.82 0.93 -3.09
C ALA A 87 12.90 1.77 -3.78
N ILE A 88 12.52 2.70 -4.66
CA ILE A 88 13.46 3.63 -5.31
C ILE A 88 14.02 4.63 -4.28
N ILE A 89 13.16 5.21 -3.44
CA ILE A 89 13.55 6.22 -2.44
C ILE A 89 14.42 5.62 -1.33
N LEU A 90 14.10 4.41 -0.87
CA LEU A 90 14.83 3.72 0.21
C LEU A 90 16.17 3.11 -0.25
N GLY A 91 16.36 2.93 -1.56
CA GLY A 91 17.59 2.39 -2.13
C GLY A 91 17.77 0.88 -1.98
N SER A 92 18.98 0.42 -2.31
CA SER A 92 19.32 -1.02 -2.33
C SER A 92 19.20 -1.65 -0.95
N ARG A 93 18.87 -2.95 -0.91
CA ARG A 93 19.05 -3.74 0.32
C ARG A 93 20.54 -3.80 0.63
N VAL A 94 20.90 -3.84 1.91
CA VAL A 94 22.27 -4.06 2.37
C VAL A 94 22.84 -5.25 1.61
N GLN A 95 23.89 -5.03 0.84
CA GLN A 95 24.60 -6.10 0.15
C GLN A 95 25.33 -6.94 1.21
N PHE A 96 25.22 -8.25 1.11
CA PHE A 96 26.05 -9.15 1.91
C PHE A 96 27.51 -8.88 1.54
N ASP A 97 28.30 -8.44 2.52
CA ASP A 97 29.73 -8.24 2.36
C ASP A 97 30.45 -9.56 2.69
N PRO A 98 31.03 -10.27 1.69
CA PRO A 98 31.78 -11.50 1.93
C PRO A 98 33.01 -11.27 2.80
N ASP A 99 33.57 -10.06 2.81
CA ASP A 99 34.81 -9.74 3.52
C ASP A 99 34.55 -9.52 5.02
N ALA A 100 33.34 -9.13 5.41
CA ALA A 100 32.91 -9.04 6.81
C ALA A 100 32.91 -10.40 7.54
N VAL A 101 32.83 -11.52 6.80
CA VAL A 101 32.89 -12.88 7.37
C VAL A 101 34.33 -13.31 7.67
N ASN A 102 35.32 -12.79 6.95
CA ASN A 102 36.71 -13.26 7.03
C ASN A 102 37.51 -12.58 8.17
N ILE A 103 37.03 -11.48 8.73
CA ILE A 103 37.73 -10.70 9.76
C ILE A 103 37.69 -11.32 11.18
N GLY A 104 36.92 -12.40 11.35
CA GLY A 104 36.85 -13.18 12.60
C GLY A 104 37.57 -14.54 12.56
N GLN A 105 38.38 -14.79 11.51
CA GLN A 105 39.01 -16.08 11.23
C GLN A 105 40.55 -16.00 11.09
N THR A 106 41.16 -14.83 11.34
CA THR A 106 42.62 -14.62 11.38
C THR A 106 43.05 -14.15 12.75
#